data_AF-A0A928WD03-F1
#
_entry.id   AF-A0A928WD03-F1
#
_cell.length_a   1.000
_cell.length_b   1.000
_cell.length_c   1.000
_cell.angle_alpha   90.00
_cell.angle_beta   90.00
_cell.angle_gamma   90.00
#
_symmetry.space_group_name_H-M   'P 1'
#
loop_
_entity.id
_entity.type
_entity.pdbx_description
1 polymer ?
#
loop_
_entity_poly.entity_id
_entity_poly.type
_entity_poly.pdbx_seq_one_letter_code
_entity_poly.pdbx_strand_id
1 'polypeptide(L)'
;MAQTNTTELLEALAAEIGEAVYMDIAKWHLYLSDAKLHTVVAEQMYPLVTAKSVNEDRVITVLSSIPVKIGGGRRELPLIDLLPLQCQVNLVDILEKFQREI
;
A
#
# COMPACT_ATOMS: atom_id res chain seq x y z
N MET A 1 -18.74 3.54 -22.48
CA MET A 1 -18.05 2.85 -21.38
C MET A 1 -17.26 3.93 -20.68
N ALA A 2 -17.62 4.26 -19.45
CA ALA A 2 -17.07 5.43 -18.77
C ALA A 2 -15.57 5.23 -18.56
N GLN A 3 -14.78 6.21 -18.98
CA GLN A 3 -13.38 6.34 -18.61
C GLN A 3 -13.38 6.47 -17.08
N THR A 4 -13.09 5.39 -16.35
CA THR A 4 -12.96 5.47 -14.88
C THR A 4 -11.93 6.56 -14.61
N ASN A 5 -12.35 7.65 -13.96
CA ASN A 5 -11.46 8.78 -13.73
C ASN A 5 -10.27 8.27 -12.90
N THR A 6 -9.04 8.56 -13.33
CA THR A 6 -7.79 8.18 -12.66
C THR A 6 -7.84 8.38 -11.14
N THR A 7 -8.51 9.45 -10.71
CA THR A 7 -8.77 9.79 -9.30
C THR A 7 -9.68 8.78 -8.58
N GLU A 8 -10.80 8.39 -9.18
CA GLU A 8 -11.74 7.44 -8.57
C GLU A 8 -11.08 6.07 -8.34
N LEU A 9 -10.25 5.64 -9.31
CA LEU A 9 -9.50 4.39 -9.19
C LEU A 9 -8.43 4.46 -8.08
N LEU A 10 -7.73 5.59 -7.98
CA LEU A 10 -6.72 5.80 -6.95
C LEU A 10 -7.35 5.85 -5.54
N GLU A 11 -8.49 6.51 -5.39
CA GLU A 11 -9.25 6.55 -4.14
C GLU A 11 -9.76 5.18 -3.73
N ALA A 12 -10.31 4.40 -4.68
CA ALA A 12 -10.73 3.03 -4.45
C ALA A 12 -9.55 2.13 -4.03
N LEU A 13 -8.41 2.26 -4.73
CA LEU A 13 -7.18 1.54 -4.38
C LEU A 13 -6.71 1.89 -2.97
N ALA A 14 -6.68 3.19 -2.63
CA ALA A 14 -6.29 3.65 -1.31
C ALA A 14 -7.23 3.13 -0.21
N ALA A 15 -8.54 3.10 -0.47
CA ALA A 15 -9.52 2.56 0.47
C ALA A 15 -9.29 1.06 0.73
N GLU A 16 -9.15 0.26 -0.33
CA GLU A 16 -8.97 -1.20 -0.21
C GLU A 16 -7.63 -1.55 0.48
N ILE A 17 -6.55 -0.83 0.15
CA ILE A 17 -5.26 -0.96 0.87
C ILE A 17 -5.41 -0.57 2.34
N GLY A 18 -6.12 0.52 2.62
CA GLY A 18 -6.29 1.05 3.97
C GLY A 18 -6.98 0.09 4.93
N GLU A 19 -7.96 -0.68 4.43
CA GLU A 19 -8.73 -1.65 5.22
C GLU A 19 -8.07 -3.04 5.30
N ALA A 20 -7.29 -3.43 4.29
CA ALA A 20 -6.70 -4.77 4.24
C ALA A 20 -5.27 -4.85 4.80
N VAL A 21 -4.52 -3.74 4.78
CA VAL A 21 -3.12 -3.68 5.16
C VAL A 21 -2.97 -2.97 6.50
N TYR A 22 -2.20 -3.56 7.40
CA TYR A 22 -1.93 -3.00 8.72
C TYR A 22 -0.46 -3.18 9.10
N MET A 23 0.02 -2.25 9.93
CA MET A 23 1.29 -2.39 10.63
C MET A 23 1.07 -3.20 11.91
N ASP A 24 1.98 -4.14 12.18
CA ASP A 24 1.96 -4.93 13.40
C ASP A 24 2.93 -4.35 14.43
N ILE A 25 2.37 -3.85 15.53
CA ILE A 25 3.13 -3.20 16.59
C ILE A 25 2.79 -3.88 17.91
N ALA A 26 3.67 -4.79 18.32
CA ALA A 26 3.54 -5.65 19.50
C ALA A 26 2.31 -6.58 19.48
N LYS A 27 1.12 -6.07 19.80
CA LYS A 27 -0.15 -6.82 19.74
C LYS A 27 -1.27 -6.01 19.08
N TRP A 28 -0.90 -4.90 18.43
CA TRP A 28 -1.84 -3.97 17.82
C TRP A 28 -1.71 -4.06 16.30
N HIS A 29 -2.85 -4.16 15.64
CA HIS A 29 -2.96 -4.01 14.20
C HIS A 29 -3.37 -2.57 13.92
N LEU A 30 -2.41 -1.77 13.49
CA LEU A 30 -2.66 -0.38 13.08
C LEU A 30 -2.86 -0.35 11.58
N TYR A 31 -4.12 -0.29 11.15
CA TYR A 31 -4.48 -0.24 9.73
C TYR A 31 -3.92 1.00 9.04
N LEU A 32 -3.58 0.88 7.75
CA LEU A 32 -3.01 2.00 7.00
C LEU A 32 -4.03 3.15 6.81
N SER A 33 -5.33 2.86 6.90
CA SER A 33 -6.42 3.84 7.00
C SER A 33 -6.22 4.73 8.24
N ASP A 34 -6.10 4.13 9.41
CA ASP A 34 -5.89 4.79 10.70
C ASP A 34 -4.55 5.54 10.76
N ALA A 35 -3.50 4.95 10.17
CA ALA A 35 -2.17 5.56 10.09
C ALA A 35 -2.08 6.69 9.03
N LYS A 36 -3.12 6.89 8.20
CA LYS A 36 -3.11 7.80 7.05
C LYS A 36 -1.97 7.55 6.07
N LEU A 37 -1.53 6.30 5.96
CA LEU A 37 -0.47 5.87 5.04
C LEU A 37 -1.04 5.24 3.76
N HIS A 38 -2.30 4.84 3.77
CA HIS A 38 -2.97 4.19 2.65
C HIS A 38 -2.94 5.00 1.35
N THR A 39 -3.14 6.32 1.41
CA THR A 39 -3.04 7.21 0.24
C THR A 39 -1.63 7.26 -0.32
N VAL A 40 -0.62 7.40 0.55
CA VAL A 40 0.80 7.42 0.17
C VAL A 40 1.18 6.10 -0.50
N VAL A 41 0.76 4.97 0.07
CA VAL A 41 1.03 3.65 -0.52
C VAL A 41 0.35 3.52 -1.88
N ALA A 42 -0.93 3.89 -1.99
CA ALA A 42 -1.66 3.81 -3.25
C ALA A 42 -1.01 4.66 -4.36
N GLU A 43 -0.62 5.90 -4.05
CA GLU A 43 0.07 6.80 -4.98
C GLU A 43 1.39 6.21 -5.48
N GLN A 44 2.19 5.64 -4.56
CA GLN A 44 3.48 5.04 -4.91
C GLN A 44 3.34 3.74 -5.71
N MET A 45 2.23 3.01 -5.50
CA MET A 45 1.96 1.76 -6.23
C MET A 45 1.24 1.99 -7.57
N TYR A 46 0.55 3.13 -7.74
CA TYR A 46 -0.23 3.45 -8.93
C TYR A 46 0.55 3.32 -10.26
N PRO A 47 1.84 3.74 -10.36
CA PRO A 47 2.65 3.52 -11.55
C PRO A 47 2.84 2.04 -11.91
N LEU A 48 2.91 1.14 -10.91
CA LEU A 48 3.06 -0.30 -11.15
C LEU A 48 1.79 -0.89 -11.77
N VAL A 49 0.63 -0.48 -11.24
CA VAL A 49 -0.70 -0.92 -11.70
C VAL A 49 -0.94 -0.44 -13.14
N THR A 50 -0.72 0.84 -13.41
CA THR A 50 -0.92 1.43 -14.75
C THR A 50 0.06 0.90 -15.79
N ALA A 51 1.30 0.59 -15.41
CA ALA A 51 2.29 -0.02 -16.29
C ALA A 51 2.10 -1.54 -16.49
N LYS A 52 1.06 -2.14 -15.90
CA LYS A 52 0.80 -3.60 -15.91
C LYS A 52 2.03 -4.43 -15.52
N SER A 53 2.74 -3.96 -14.49
CA SER A 53 4.02 -4.52 -14.05
C SER A 53 4.04 -4.85 -12.55
N VAL A 54 2.87 -5.12 -11.97
CA VAL A 54 2.75 -5.55 -10.58
C VAL A 54 3.44 -6.90 -10.41
N ASN A 55 4.40 -6.97 -9.51
CA ASN A 55 5.01 -8.21 -9.03
C ASN A 55 5.53 -8.00 -7.59
N GLU A 56 5.79 -9.11 -6.89
CA GLU A 56 6.20 -9.10 -5.48
C GLU A 56 7.47 -8.27 -5.24
N ASP A 57 8.53 -8.49 -6.02
CA ASP A 57 9.81 -7.78 -5.87
C ASP A 57 9.67 -6.25 -5.96
N ARG A 58 8.83 -5.76 -6.89
CA ARG A 58 8.59 -4.32 -7.07
C ARG A 58 7.75 -3.76 -5.93
N VAL A 59 6.73 -4.49 -5.47
CA VAL A 59 5.93 -4.08 -4.30
C VAL A 59 6.82 -3.98 -3.07
N ILE A 60 7.66 -4.99 -2.82
CA ILE A 60 8.66 -4.99 -1.74
C ILE A 60 9.60 -3.79 -1.84
N THR A 61 10.09 -3.50 -3.05
CA THR A 61 10.98 -2.35 -3.29
C THR A 61 10.30 -1.03 -2.96
N VAL A 62 9.05 -0.84 -3.39
CA VAL A 62 8.27 0.36 -3.08
C VAL A 62 7.99 0.47 -1.59
N LEU A 63 7.56 -0.61 -0.93
CA LEU A 63 7.32 -0.63 0.53
C LEU A 63 8.59 -0.29 1.33
N SER A 64 9.75 -0.78 0.87
CA SER A 64 11.04 -0.49 1.49
C SER A 64 11.46 0.98 1.35
N SER A 65 10.93 1.68 0.35
CA SER A 65 11.25 3.08 0.07
C SER A 65 10.43 4.09 0.87
N ILE A 66 9.37 3.64 1.56
CA ILE A 66 8.45 4.50 2.31
C ILE A 66 8.91 4.59 3.77
N PRO A 67 9.48 5.72 4.22
CA PRO A 67 9.90 5.87 5.61
C PRO A 67 8.71 6.17 6.53
N VAL A 68 8.64 5.46 7.65
CA VAL A 68 7.66 5.66 8.72
C VAL A 68 8.37 6.20 9.97
N LYS A 69 7.93 7.36 10.44
CA LYS A 69 8.47 8.02 11.64
C LYS A 69 7.89 7.39 12.90
N ILE A 70 8.76 6.88 13.77
CA ILE A 70 8.40 6.21 15.02
C ILE A 70 8.95 6.99 16.23
N GLY A 71 8.26 6.90 17.37
CA GLY A 71 8.72 7.49 18.64
C GLY A 71 8.79 9.01 18.63
N GLY A 72 7.85 9.67 17.96
CA GLY A 72 7.84 11.13 17.78
C GLY A 72 8.88 11.63 16.77
N GLY A 73 9.28 10.79 15.81
CA GLY A 73 10.28 11.13 14.79
C GLY A 73 11.74 10.94 15.22
N ARG A 74 11.97 10.24 16.34
CA ARG A 74 13.33 9.91 16.80
C ARG A 74 14.02 8.86 15.94
N ARG A 75 13.23 8.03 15.24
CA ARG A 75 13.69 7.01 14.30
C ARG A 75 12.76 6.94 13.11
N GLU A 76 13.31 6.51 11.99
CA GLU A 76 12.57 6.17 10.78
C GLU A 76 12.85 4.71 10.46
N LEU A 77 11.78 3.96 10.14
CA LEU A 77 11.86 2.58 9.68
C LEU A 77 11.12 2.49 8.34
N PRO A 78 11.59 1.67 7.39
CA PRO A 78 10.85 1.45 6.16
C PRO A 78 9.52 0.75 6.48
N LEU A 79 8.48 1.08 5.72
CA LEU A 79 7.13 0.55 5.96
C LEU A 79 7.12 -0.99 5.96
N ILE A 80 7.92 -1.61 5.10
CA ILE A 80 8.03 -3.07 5.02
C ILE A 80 8.41 -3.74 6.35
N ASP A 81 9.24 -3.10 7.18
CA ASP A 81 9.69 -3.64 8.47
C ASP A 81 8.56 -3.66 9.52
N LEU A 82 7.46 -2.95 9.24
CA LEU A 82 6.30 -2.83 10.12
C LEU A 82 5.12 -3.68 9.64
N LEU A 83 5.20 -4.27 8.44
CA LEU A 83 4.12 -5.05 7.85
C LEU A 83 4.33 -6.56 8.04
N PRO A 84 3.33 -7.31 8.52
CA PRO A 84 3.35 -8.77 8.43
C PRO A 84 3.48 -9.26 6.99
N LEU A 85 4.08 -10.44 6.81
CA LEU A 85 4.22 -11.05 5.48
C LEU A 85 2.85 -11.24 4.79
N GLN A 86 1.80 -11.59 5.55
CA GLN A 86 0.44 -11.71 5.02
C GLN A 86 -0.06 -10.41 4.39
N CYS A 87 0.26 -9.27 4.98
CA CYS A 87 -0.14 -7.96 4.44
C CYS A 87 0.58 -7.63 3.14
N GLN A 88 1.80 -8.12 2.95
CA GLN A 88 2.54 -7.96 1.69
C GLN A 88 1.89 -8.78 0.58
N VAL A 89 1.53 -10.03 0.85
CA VAL A 89 0.80 -10.90 -0.08
C VAL A 89 -0.55 -10.29 -0.44
N ASN A 90 -1.33 -9.87 0.56
CA ASN A 90 -2.63 -9.24 0.34
C ASN A 90 -2.50 -7.97 -0.52
N LEU A 91 -1.45 -7.17 -0.31
CA LEU A 91 -1.21 -5.97 -1.11
C LEU A 91 -0.93 -6.30 -2.57
N VAL A 92 -0.14 -7.35 -2.85
CA VAL A 92 0.10 -7.83 -4.23
C VAL A 92 -1.22 -8.25 -4.87
N ASP A 93 -2.05 -9.04 -4.18
CA ASP A 93 -3.35 -9.50 -4.69
C ASP A 93 -4.29 -8.32 -5.03
N ILE A 94 -4.36 -7.31 -4.16
CA ILE A 94 -5.13 -6.09 -4.39
C ILE A 94 -4.60 -5.38 -5.65
N LEU A 95 -3.29 -5.16 -5.75
CA LEU A 95 -2.70 -4.47 -6.89
C LEU A 95 -2.92 -5.22 -8.22
N GLU A 96 -2.83 -6.55 -8.20
CA GLU A 96 -3.14 -7.39 -9.37
C GLU A 96 -4.60 -7.29 -9.80
N LYS A 97 -5.53 -7.25 -8.84
CA LYS A 97 -6.97 -7.06 -9.11
C LYS A 97 -7.19 -5.72 -9.84
N PHE A 98 -6.69 -4.62 -9.29
CA PHE A 98 -6.82 -3.30 -9.92
C PHE A 98 -6.14 -3.24 -11.29
N GLN A 99 -5.00 -3.90 -11.48
CA GLN A 99 -4.32 -3.98 -12.77
C GLN A 99 -5.18 -4.62 -13.87
N ARG A 100 -6.06 -5.56 -13.51
CA ARG A 100 -6.99 -6.22 -14.45
C ARG A 100 -8.19 -5.35 -14.80
N GLU A 101 -8.53 -4.39 -13.95
CA GLU A 101 -9.67 -3.47 -14.12
C GLU A 101 -9.32 -2.23 -14.95
N ILE A 102 -8.02 -1.95 -15.17
CA ILE A 102 -7.48 -0.92 -16.10
C ILE A 102 -7.29 -1.49 -17.51
#